data_AF-A0A1I0N955-F1
#
_entry.id   AF-A0A1I0N955-F1
#
_cell.length_a   1.000
_cell.length_b   1.000
_cell.length_c   1.000
_cell.angle_alpha   90.00
_cell.angle_beta   90.00
_cell.angle_gamma   90.00
#
_symmetry.space_group_name_H-M   'P 1'
#
loop_
_entity.id
_entity.type
_entity.pdbx_description
1 polymer ?
#
loop_
_entity_poly.entity_id
_entity_poly.type
_entity_poly.pdbx_seq_one_letter_code
_entity_poly.pdbx_strand_id
1 'polypeptide(L)'
;MPNTRTFVASVLALWAVALATAVVTWPLDATLALFVGGAAVAYAAELVVIQLGWLEHHVGPKLLGVPLYVLAGWTGTVYVAYRFALLAVEGWLAVALAAVLATGYDVAADPKGVADGHWTYHTDLGGPAYRGVPWWNFAGWLAVAGATAGLASLFL
;
A
#
# COMPACT_ATOMS: atom_id res chain seq x y z
N MET A 1 6.64 13.04 -19.74
CA MET A 1 5.98 12.03 -18.90
C MET A 1 7.06 11.11 -18.34
N PRO A 2 7.20 10.96 -17.03
CA PRO A 2 8.09 9.95 -16.46
C PRO A 2 7.70 8.57 -16.99
N ASN A 3 8.71 7.71 -17.18
CA ASN A 3 8.52 6.42 -17.83
C ASN A 3 7.71 5.47 -16.92
N THR A 4 6.44 5.23 -17.25
CA THR A 4 5.55 4.30 -16.54
C THR A 4 6.18 2.93 -16.32
N ARG A 5 6.99 2.43 -17.27
CA ARG A 5 7.70 1.15 -17.12
C ARG A 5 8.72 1.20 -15.99
N THR A 6 9.47 2.31 -15.87
CA THR A 6 10.44 2.50 -14.79
C THR A 6 9.75 2.60 -13.44
N PHE A 7 8.62 3.32 -13.37
CA PHE A 7 7.81 3.41 -12.16
C PHE A 7 7.32 2.02 -11.71
N VAL A 8 6.64 1.29 -12.59
CA VAL A 8 6.16 -0.07 -12.27
C VAL A 8 7.32 -1.00 -11.91
N ALA A 9 8.44 -0.94 -12.65
CA ALA A 9 9.62 -1.75 -12.35
C ALA A 9 10.20 -1.44 -10.96
N SER A 10 10.23 -0.17 -10.54
CA SER A 10 10.70 0.19 -9.19
C SER A 10 9.79 -0.35 -8.08
N VAL A 11 8.47 -0.30 -8.27
CA VAL A 11 7.50 -0.85 -7.32
C VAL A 11 7.67 -2.38 -7.21
N LEU A 12 7.76 -3.06 -8.35
CA LEU A 12 7.96 -4.50 -8.39
C LEU A 12 9.32 -4.93 -7.83
N ALA A 13 10.38 -4.14 -8.06
CA ALA A 13 11.69 -4.40 -7.49
C ALA A 13 11.69 -4.29 -5.96
N LEU A 14 11.08 -3.24 -5.41
CA LEU A 14 10.89 -3.08 -3.97
C LEU A 14 10.12 -4.28 -3.40
N TRP A 15 9.00 -4.63 -4.02
CA TRP A 15 8.18 -5.76 -3.61
C TRP A 15 8.93 -7.09 -3.66
N ALA A 16 9.69 -7.35 -4.72
CA ALA A 16 10.46 -8.58 -4.86
C ALA A 16 11.53 -8.72 -3.78
N VAL A 17 12.24 -7.63 -3.46
CA VAL A 17 13.23 -7.61 -2.37
C VAL A 17 12.55 -7.78 -1.02
N ALA A 18 11.42 -7.11 -0.79
CA ALA A 18 10.62 -7.26 0.43
C ALA A 18 10.16 -8.71 0.62
N LEU A 19 9.57 -9.33 -0.41
CA LEU A 19 9.11 -10.71 -0.38
C LEU A 19 10.27 -11.68 -0.17
N ALA A 20 11.37 -11.54 -0.90
CA ALA A 20 12.54 -12.38 -0.73
C ALA A 20 13.10 -12.30 0.70
N THR A 21 13.14 -11.10 1.28
CA THR A 21 13.57 -10.91 2.66
C THR A 21 12.60 -11.58 3.64
N ALA A 22 11.29 -11.46 3.43
CA ALA A 22 10.28 -12.10 4.27
C ALA A 22 10.41 -13.62 4.24
N VAL A 23 10.49 -14.21 3.05
CA VAL A 23 10.66 -15.66 2.86
C VAL A 23 11.89 -16.20 3.58
N VAL A 24 12.98 -15.42 3.65
CA VAL A 24 14.23 -15.82 4.31
C VAL A 24 14.20 -15.58 5.82
N THR A 25 13.43 -14.61 6.31
CA THR A 25 13.58 -14.13 7.70
C THR A 25 12.35 -14.26 8.58
N TRP A 26 11.17 -14.54 8.01
CA TRP A 26 9.90 -14.69 8.72
C TRP A 26 9.36 -16.11 8.58
N PRO A 27 8.49 -16.56 9.51
CA PRO A 27 7.65 -17.73 9.28
C PRO A 27 6.85 -17.63 7.97
N LEU A 28 6.61 -18.77 7.32
CA LEU A 28 5.86 -18.81 6.07
C LEU A 28 4.44 -18.27 6.26
N ASP A 29 3.78 -18.58 7.36
CA ASP A 29 2.42 -18.12 7.65
C ASP A 29 2.35 -16.59 7.77
N ALA A 30 3.32 -15.96 8.46
CA ALA A 30 3.43 -14.51 8.53
C ALA A 30 3.67 -13.88 7.15
N THR A 31 4.50 -14.52 6.33
CA THR A 31 4.78 -14.09 4.96
C THR A 31 3.53 -14.16 4.08
N LEU A 32 2.79 -15.28 4.12
CA LEU A 32 1.54 -15.44 3.38
C LEU A 32 0.46 -14.47 3.88
N ALA A 33 0.33 -14.30 5.20
CA ALA A 33 -0.62 -13.36 5.80
C ALA A 33 -0.37 -11.92 5.32
N LEU A 34 0.89 -11.49 5.24
CA LEU A 34 1.23 -10.15 4.76
C LEU A 34 1.06 -10.02 3.24
N PHE A 35 1.68 -10.90 2.45
CA PHE A 35 1.77 -10.69 1.00
C PHE A 35 0.53 -11.16 0.25
N VAL A 36 -0.15 -12.21 0.71
CA VAL A 36 -1.41 -12.69 0.10
C VAL A 36 -2.60 -12.07 0.81
N GLY A 37 -2.64 -12.15 2.14
CA GLY A 37 -3.72 -11.56 2.93
C GLY A 37 -3.78 -10.03 2.80
N GLY A 38 -2.63 -9.36 2.93
CA GLY A 38 -2.55 -7.91 2.71
C GLY A 38 -2.91 -7.47 1.29
N ALA A 39 -2.50 -8.23 0.28
CA ALA A 39 -2.91 -7.95 -1.10
C ALA A 39 -4.42 -8.10 -1.29
N ALA A 40 -5.06 -9.07 -0.63
CA ALA A 40 -6.52 -9.21 -0.65
C ALA A 40 -7.24 -8.04 0.05
N VAL A 41 -6.72 -7.57 1.19
CA VAL A 41 -7.25 -6.39 1.90
C VAL A 41 -7.12 -5.14 1.03
N ALA A 42 -5.93 -4.90 0.47
CA ALA A 42 -5.68 -3.77 -0.41
C ALA A 42 -6.57 -3.82 -1.66
N TYR A 43 -6.68 -4.99 -2.31
CA TYR A 43 -7.54 -5.18 -3.47
C TYR A 43 -9.01 -4.83 -3.16
N ALA A 44 -9.54 -5.30 -2.02
CA ALA A 44 -10.90 -5.00 -1.62
C ALA A 44 -11.12 -3.49 -1.38
N ALA A 45 -10.18 -2.82 -0.70
CA ALA A 45 -10.25 -1.38 -0.45
C ALA A 45 -10.20 -0.55 -1.75
N GLU A 46 -9.24 -0.86 -2.63
CA GLU A 46 -9.10 -0.25 -3.95
C GLU A 46 -10.35 -0.44 -4.81
N LEU A 47 -10.89 -1.67 -4.83
CA LEU A 47 -12.08 -1.99 -5.60
C LEU A 47 -13.27 -1.13 -5.15
N VAL A 48 -13.46 -0.93 -3.84
CA VAL A 48 -14.57 -0.09 -3.34
C VAL A 48 -14.45 1.34 -3.87
N VAL A 49 -13.30 1.98 -3.73
CA VAL A 49 -13.13 3.39 -4.16
C VAL A 49 -13.19 3.56 -5.68
N ILE A 50 -12.72 2.56 -6.43
CA ILE A 50 -12.83 2.54 -7.90
C ILE A 50 -14.28 2.37 -8.34
N GLN A 51 -15.05 1.46 -7.72
CA GLN A 51 -16.46 1.24 -8.06
C GLN A 51 -17.35 2.42 -7.68
N LEU A 52 -16.97 3.18 -6.65
CA LEU A 52 -17.60 4.46 -6.31
C LEU A 52 -17.22 5.60 -7.28
N GLY A 53 -16.30 5.34 -8.21
CA GLY A 53 -15.78 6.34 -9.15
C GLY A 53 -14.83 7.34 -8.51
N TRP A 54 -14.32 7.10 -7.29
CA TRP A 54 -13.50 8.05 -6.55
C TRP A 54 -12.03 8.03 -6.92
N LEU A 55 -11.57 6.94 -7.50
CA LEU A 55 -10.20 6.73 -7.92
C LEU A 55 -10.20 6.08 -9.29
N GLU A 56 -9.45 6.66 -10.21
CA GLU A 56 -9.18 6.08 -11.52
C GLU A 56 -7.67 5.93 -11.71
N HIS A 57 -7.23 4.69 -11.91
CA HIS A 57 -5.85 4.44 -12.32
C HIS A 57 -5.70 4.51 -13.83
N HIS A 58 -4.54 4.92 -14.32
CA HIS A 58 -4.21 4.97 -15.76
C HIS A 58 -3.13 3.96 -16.16
N VAL A 59 -2.53 3.27 -15.19
CA VAL A 59 -1.48 2.28 -15.42
C VAL A 59 -2.07 0.86 -15.35
N GLY A 60 -1.76 0.03 -16.33
CA GLY A 60 -2.16 -1.39 -16.37
C GLY A 60 -0.98 -2.35 -16.17
N PRO A 61 -1.25 -3.67 -16.11
CA PRO A 61 -2.56 -4.33 -16.23
C PRO A 61 -3.44 -4.14 -14.98
N LYS A 62 -4.77 -4.27 -15.16
CA LYS A 62 -5.78 -4.06 -14.10
C LYS A 62 -6.73 -5.25 -13.99
N LEU A 63 -7.20 -5.53 -12.78
CA LEU A 63 -8.27 -6.48 -12.48
C LEU A 63 -9.45 -5.71 -11.88
N LEU A 64 -10.57 -5.64 -12.61
CA LEU A 64 -11.76 -4.84 -12.23
C LEU A 64 -11.41 -3.37 -11.90
N GLY A 65 -10.45 -2.80 -12.64
CA GLY A 65 -9.96 -1.43 -12.46
C GLY A 65 -8.76 -1.30 -11.53
N VAL A 66 -8.54 -2.24 -10.60
CA VAL A 66 -7.40 -2.23 -9.66
C VAL A 66 -6.12 -2.65 -10.38
N PRO A 67 -5.06 -1.82 -10.44
CA PRO A 67 -3.80 -2.22 -11.08
C PRO A 67 -3.07 -3.31 -10.28
N LEU A 68 -2.53 -4.31 -10.97
CA LEU A 68 -1.85 -5.42 -10.28
C LEU A 68 -0.57 -4.98 -9.56
N TYR A 69 0.16 -4.01 -10.10
CA TYR A 69 1.37 -3.49 -9.47
C TYR A 69 1.07 -2.73 -8.16
N VAL A 70 -0.15 -2.21 -8.00
CA VAL A 70 -0.56 -1.49 -6.78
C VAL A 70 -0.60 -2.47 -5.60
N LEU A 71 -1.06 -3.71 -5.81
CA LEU A 71 -1.04 -4.75 -4.77
C LEU A 71 0.38 -5.08 -4.30
N ALA A 72 1.35 -5.06 -5.23
CA ALA A 72 2.77 -5.17 -4.91
C ALA A 72 3.29 -3.94 -4.15
N GLY A 73 2.86 -2.73 -4.53
CA GLY A 73 3.17 -1.49 -3.83
C GLY A 73 2.70 -1.49 -2.38
N TRP A 74 1.43 -1.87 -2.14
CA TRP A 74 0.86 -2.00 -0.80
C TRP A 74 1.66 -2.95 0.07
N THR A 75 1.79 -4.21 -0.35
CA THR A 75 2.43 -5.25 0.47
C THR A 75 3.93 -5.02 0.65
N GLY A 76 4.63 -4.53 -0.37
CA GLY A 76 6.05 -4.19 -0.28
C GLY A 76 6.32 -3.05 0.72
N THR A 77 5.55 -1.96 0.61
CA THR A 77 5.66 -0.82 1.53
C THR A 77 5.31 -1.21 2.96
N VAL A 78 4.21 -1.92 3.17
CA VAL A 78 3.78 -2.33 4.52
C VAL A 78 4.78 -3.29 5.15
N TYR A 79 5.34 -4.24 4.38
CA TYR A 79 6.41 -5.12 4.89
C TYR A 79 7.61 -4.33 5.40
N VAL A 80 8.11 -3.38 4.59
CA VAL A 80 9.26 -2.56 4.98
C VAL A 80 8.94 -1.75 6.23
N ALA A 81 7.80 -1.04 6.25
CA ALA A 81 7.36 -0.25 7.40
C ALA A 81 7.23 -1.10 8.67
N TYR A 82 6.62 -2.28 8.56
CA TYR A 82 6.43 -3.17 9.71
C TYR A 82 7.74 -3.77 10.20
N ARG A 83 8.65 -4.14 9.29
CA ARG A 83 9.99 -4.61 9.65
C ARG A 83 10.77 -3.55 10.42
N PHE A 84 10.70 -2.28 10.01
CA PHE A 84 11.29 -1.17 10.76
C PHE A 84 10.62 -0.93 12.11
N ALA A 85 9.29 -1.02 12.18
CA ALA A 85 8.57 -0.86 13.43
C ALA A 85 8.97 -1.93 14.47
N LEU A 86 9.15 -3.18 14.03
CA LEU A 86 9.59 -4.30 14.87
C LEU A 86 11.03 -4.14 15.41
N LEU A 87 11.83 -3.23 14.86
CA LEU A 87 13.14 -2.89 15.44
C LEU A 87 13.03 -1.98 16.67
N ALA A 88 11.90 -1.28 16.83
CA ALA A 88 11.71 -0.26 17.85
C ALA A 88 10.71 -0.69 18.94
N VAL A 89 9.65 -1.40 18.57
CA VAL A 89 8.54 -1.79 19.46
C VAL A 89 7.99 -3.17 19.06
N GLU A 90 7.21 -3.77 19.96
CA GLU A 90 6.62 -5.10 19.77
C GLU A 90 5.08 -5.08 19.80
N GLY A 91 4.46 -6.20 19.44
CA GLY A 91 3.02 -6.42 19.53
C GLY A 91 2.19 -5.38 18.76
N TRP A 92 1.07 -4.97 19.32
CA TRP A 92 0.13 -4.06 18.67
C TRP A 92 0.73 -2.65 18.42
N LEU A 93 1.72 -2.23 19.22
CA LEU A 93 2.42 -0.97 18.99
C LEU A 93 3.24 -1.00 17.71
N ALA A 94 3.84 -2.15 17.37
CA ALA A 94 4.54 -2.34 16.10
C ALA A 94 3.60 -2.25 14.90
N VAL A 95 2.38 -2.78 15.02
CA VAL A 95 1.33 -2.66 13.99
C VAL A 95 0.92 -1.20 13.80
N ALA A 96 0.67 -0.48 14.91
CA ALA A 96 0.29 0.93 14.85
C ALA A 96 1.40 1.80 14.24
N LEU A 97 2.65 1.57 14.64
CA LEU A 97 3.80 2.28 14.10
C LEU A 97 4.02 1.95 12.61
N ALA A 98 3.86 0.70 12.20
CA ALA A 98 3.92 0.29 10.80
C ALA A 98 2.89 1.02 9.94
N ALA A 99 1.65 1.11 10.42
CA ALA A 99 0.58 1.82 9.75
C ALA A 99 0.94 3.30 9.54
N VAL A 100 1.43 3.97 10.59
CA VAL A 100 1.86 5.38 10.52
C VAL A 100 3.04 5.55 9.55
N LEU A 101 4.04 4.68 9.58
CA LEU A 101 5.20 4.74 8.67
C LEU A 101 4.78 4.53 7.21
N ALA A 102 3.92 3.55 6.93
CA ALA A 102 3.40 3.27 5.60
C ALA A 102 2.54 4.43 5.07
N THR A 103 1.66 5.00 5.90
CA THR A 103 0.91 6.22 5.54
C THR A 103 1.83 7.41 5.33
N GLY A 104 2.90 7.54 6.12
CA GLY A 104 3.92 8.58 5.93
C GLY A 104 4.62 8.47 4.58
N TYR A 105 4.91 7.26 4.12
CA TYR A 105 5.41 7.01 2.77
C TYR A 105 4.38 7.43 1.72
N ASP A 106 3.11 7.07 1.89
CA ASP A 106 2.03 7.47 0.97
C ASP A 106 1.89 9.00 0.87
N VAL A 107 1.88 9.72 2.00
CA VAL A 107 1.86 11.20 2.03
C VAL A 107 2.99 11.80 1.19
N ALA A 108 4.16 11.17 1.16
CA ALA A 108 5.30 11.61 0.36
C ALA A 108 5.21 11.19 -1.12
N ALA A 109 4.73 9.98 -1.40
CA ALA A 109 4.77 9.35 -2.71
C ALA A 109 3.53 9.61 -3.58
N ASP A 110 2.34 9.60 -2.99
CA ASP A 110 1.07 9.66 -3.71
C ASP A 110 0.87 10.97 -4.50
N PRO A 111 1.22 12.16 -3.95
CA PRO A 111 1.19 13.40 -4.72
C PRO A 111 2.01 13.34 -6.01
N LYS A 112 3.12 12.60 -6.01
CA LYS A 112 3.93 12.41 -7.20
C LYS A 112 3.24 11.50 -8.21
N GLY A 113 2.57 10.44 -7.78
CA GLY A 113 1.79 9.58 -8.67
C GLY A 113 0.63 10.32 -9.35
N VAL A 114 -0.05 11.21 -8.63
CA VAL A 114 -1.05 12.13 -9.20
C VAL A 114 -0.41 13.10 -10.20
N ALA A 115 0.68 13.77 -9.81
CA ALA A 115 1.36 14.73 -10.68
C ALA A 115 1.93 14.09 -11.96
N ASP A 116 2.38 12.83 -11.86
CA ASP A 116 2.89 12.03 -12.97
C ASP A 116 1.76 11.40 -13.82
N GLY A 117 0.50 11.57 -13.42
CA GLY A 117 -0.69 11.11 -14.14
C GLY A 117 -0.95 9.61 -14.04
N HIS A 118 -0.39 8.92 -13.04
CA HIS A 118 -0.57 7.48 -12.84
C HIS A 118 -1.98 7.13 -12.36
N TRP A 119 -2.63 8.03 -11.65
CA TRP A 119 -4.03 7.96 -11.25
C TRP A 119 -4.62 9.35 -11.06
N THR A 120 -5.93 9.41 -10.91
CA THR A 120 -6.68 10.63 -10.61
C THR A 120 -7.77 10.33 -9.60
N TYR A 121 -7.90 11.23 -8.63
CA TYR A 121 -8.97 11.19 -7.65
C TYR A 121 -10.14 12.06 -8.11
N HIS A 122 -11.34 11.50 -8.07
CA HIS A 122 -12.60 12.17 -8.40
C HIS A 122 -13.49 12.14 -7.16
N THR A 123 -13.31 13.08 -6.23
CA THR A 123 -13.98 12.99 -4.93
C THR A 123 -15.14 13.98 -4.79
N ASP A 124 -16.31 13.45 -4.47
CA ASP A 124 -17.49 14.25 -4.08
C ASP A 124 -17.64 14.37 -2.56
N LEU A 125 -16.85 13.63 -1.78
CA LEU A 125 -16.89 13.60 -0.32
C LEU A 125 -16.51 14.94 0.36
N GLY A 126 -15.90 15.87 -0.37
CA GLY A 126 -15.36 17.11 0.18
C GLY A 126 -14.22 16.89 1.20
N GLY A 127 -13.79 17.99 1.82
CA GLY A 127 -12.73 17.99 2.83
C GLY A 127 -11.35 18.36 2.29
N PRO A 128 -10.30 18.33 3.15
CA PRO A 128 -8.97 18.76 2.77
C PRO A 128 -8.32 17.78 1.78
N ALA A 129 -7.55 18.35 0.85
CA ALA A 129 -6.68 17.59 -0.04
C ALA A 129 -5.24 18.09 0.11
N TYR A 130 -4.28 17.17 0.07
CA TYR A 130 -2.87 17.48 0.07
C TYR A 130 -2.29 17.20 -1.31
N ARG A 131 -1.91 18.25 -2.04
CA ARG A 131 -1.28 18.15 -3.38
C ARG A 131 -2.05 17.24 -4.35
N GLY A 132 -3.38 17.36 -4.37
CA GLY A 132 -4.25 16.57 -5.25
C GLY A 132 -4.70 15.23 -4.67
N VAL A 133 -4.21 14.84 -3.49
CA VAL A 133 -4.59 13.61 -2.80
C VAL A 133 -5.61 13.91 -1.71
N PRO A 134 -6.81 13.28 -1.71
CA PRO A 134 -7.83 13.54 -0.70
C PRO A 134 -7.47 12.93 0.66
N TRP A 135 -7.91 13.56 1.76
CA TRP A 135 -7.61 13.10 3.12
C TRP A 135 -7.99 11.64 3.40
N TRP A 136 -9.06 11.15 2.77
CA TRP A 136 -9.55 9.79 2.95
C TRP A 136 -8.59 8.75 2.37
N ASN A 137 -7.73 9.12 1.42
CA ASN A 137 -6.68 8.23 0.91
C ASN A 137 -5.69 7.91 2.04
N PHE A 138 -5.23 8.93 2.77
CA PHE A 138 -4.31 8.74 3.89
C PHE A 138 -4.96 7.93 5.02
N ALA A 139 -6.25 8.17 5.30
CA ALA A 139 -7.01 7.36 6.26
C ALA A 139 -7.14 5.90 5.79
N GLY A 140 -7.37 5.68 4.49
CA GLY A 140 -7.38 4.36 3.86
C GLY A 140 -6.04 3.65 3.99
N TRP A 141 -4.93 4.35 3.73
CA TRP A 141 -3.58 3.84 3.97
C TRP A 141 -3.34 3.43 5.41
N LEU A 142 -3.75 4.26 6.37
CA LEU A 142 -3.60 3.92 7.79
C LEU A 142 -4.37 2.63 8.14
N ALA A 143 -5.61 2.51 7.66
CA ALA A 143 -6.45 1.35 7.90
C ALA A 143 -5.93 0.07 7.21
N VAL A 144 -5.61 0.14 5.92
CA VAL A 144 -5.14 -1.01 5.13
C VAL A 144 -3.75 -1.47 5.57
N ALA A 145 -2.84 -0.53 5.87
CA ALA A 145 -1.52 -0.87 6.38
C ALA A 145 -1.60 -1.50 7.78
N GLY A 146 -2.43 -0.95 8.66
CA GLY A 146 -2.69 -1.51 9.99
C GLY A 146 -3.30 -2.91 9.92
N ALA A 147 -4.29 -3.12 9.06
CA ALA A 147 -4.88 -4.44 8.84
C ALA A 147 -3.86 -5.44 8.29
N THR A 148 -3.05 -5.03 7.30
CA THR A 148 -2.04 -5.89 6.67
C THR A 148 -0.93 -6.29 7.66
N ALA A 149 -0.39 -5.34 8.43
CA ALA A 149 0.58 -5.64 9.48
C ALA A 149 -0.05 -6.45 10.63
N GLY A 150 -1.31 -6.15 10.98
CA GLY A 150 -2.07 -6.90 11.97
C GLY A 150 -2.25 -8.37 11.59
N LEU A 151 -2.57 -8.67 10.33
CA LEU A 151 -2.64 -10.05 9.83
C LEU A 151 -1.32 -10.80 10.04
N ALA A 152 -0.19 -10.18 9.69
CA ALA A 152 1.12 -10.79 9.86
C ALA A 152 1.49 -10.99 11.34
N SER A 153 1.10 -10.06 12.20
CA SER A 153 1.37 -10.10 13.65
C SER A 153 0.75 -11.29 14.38
N LEU A 154 -0.26 -11.96 13.79
CA LEU A 154 -0.84 -13.17 14.35
C LEU A 154 0.11 -14.39 14.28
N PHE A 155 1.20 -14.26 13.52
CA PHE A 155 2.13 -15.34 13.20
C PHE A 155 3.61 -14.98 13.48
N LEU A 156 3.87 -13.83 14.10
CA LEU A 156 5.19 -13.34 14.52
C LEU A 156 5.27 -13.28 16.05
#